data_AF-A0A7V0U000-F1
#
_entry.id   AF-A0A7V0U000-F1
#
_cell.length_a   1.000
_cell.length_b   1.000
_cell.length_c   1.000
_cell.angle_alpha   90.00
_cell.angle_beta   90.00
_cell.angle_gamma   90.00
#
_symmetry.space_group_name_H-M   'P 1'
#
loop_
_entity.id
_entity.type
_entity.pdbx_description
1 polymer ?
#
loop_
_entity_poly.entity_id
_entity_poly.type
_entity_poly.pdbx_seq_one_letter_code
_entity_poly.pdbx_strand_id
1 'polypeptide(L)'
;LILRNSGNDWPKSLFRDGFMQSLVQHLDTIETQAYRPAILFINGEYWGIHNIRERFDVDYFTNHYGLAAESLTILGKNALLEYGSSEHREEYLALRDYVAKQPVVTDDIYQLVDSQINLQSLIDLYGAHIYFGNVDWPQNNIAYWKSQEAEGKWRWLLLDTDHGFARHGELLLGNTEDFRLKYGPTSGLDFNTLAWAGDAVNYFLMDEWPNVLFNRLLTNDDFVTRLSNSMADALNSYFAPATVLGTLDTMAQAIRPEVGEHFHRYPGSLRADEKNSYFLPCTMMQELADQGRLANSQLFDLDSGRPSQQNPPADWEAEIEKMRQFAIYRPDYVRGHFVSFLGLSGIAELTVELDPQQGQVQINSLMVDSQAPGYQDGSWTGVYFQDIPITARAIPRPGYAFVGWEGLTGQGAEVEILMDGDLVIRPLFRRVE
;
A
#
# COMPACT_ATOMS: atom_id res chain seq x y z
N LEU A 1 10.58 4.15 22.12
CA LEU A 1 11.44 4.34 20.91
C LEU A 1 12.39 3.17 20.74
N ILE A 2 12.78 2.88 19.49
CA ILE A 2 13.82 1.92 19.10
C ILE A 2 14.82 2.56 18.15
N LEU A 3 16.06 2.08 18.17
CA LEU A 3 17.08 2.44 17.19
C LEU A 3 17.27 1.23 16.25
N ARG A 4 17.00 1.43 14.95
CA ARG A 4 17.12 0.39 13.93
C ARG A 4 18.28 0.70 12.98
N ASN A 5 18.94 -0.36 12.53
CA ASN A 5 19.93 -0.33 11.45
C ASN A 5 19.29 -0.54 10.06
N SER A 6 17.96 -0.52 9.95
CA SER A 6 17.22 -0.82 8.70
C SER A 6 17.18 -2.30 8.28
N GLY A 7 17.49 -3.23 9.19
CA GLY A 7 17.16 -4.65 9.01
C GLY A 7 17.74 -5.25 7.73
N ASN A 8 16.89 -5.87 6.90
CA ASN A 8 17.28 -6.48 5.63
C ASN A 8 17.56 -5.45 4.53
N ASP A 9 17.19 -4.19 4.75
CA ASP A 9 17.49 -3.03 3.91
C ASP A 9 18.74 -2.25 4.37
N TRP A 10 19.36 -2.64 5.50
CA TRP A 10 20.68 -2.14 5.92
C TRP A 10 21.75 -2.14 4.80
N PRO A 11 21.86 -3.19 3.96
CA PRO A 11 22.83 -3.20 2.88
C PRO A 11 22.42 -2.36 1.65
N LYS A 12 21.25 -1.72 1.67
CA LYS A 12 20.53 -1.20 0.49
C LYS A 12 20.22 0.28 0.69
N SER A 13 18.94 0.66 0.81
CA SER A 13 18.58 2.08 0.86
C SER A 13 18.82 2.72 2.22
N LEU A 14 18.89 1.92 3.29
CA LEU A 14 18.96 2.34 4.71
C LEU A 14 17.66 2.99 5.24
N PHE A 15 16.59 3.08 4.47
CA PHE A 15 15.35 3.73 4.92
C PHE A 15 14.05 3.13 4.39
N ARG A 16 14.12 2.04 3.61
CA ARG A 16 12.98 1.46 2.87
C ARG A 16 11.72 1.27 3.69
N ASP A 17 11.84 0.64 4.86
CA ASP A 17 10.69 0.47 5.76
C ASP A 17 10.14 1.81 6.26
N GLY A 18 11.01 2.74 6.66
CA GLY A 18 10.59 4.09 7.07
C GLY A 18 9.90 4.86 5.95
N PHE A 19 10.32 4.64 4.71
CA PHE A 19 9.72 5.24 3.53
C PHE A 19 8.32 4.71 3.27
N MET A 20 8.13 3.39 3.23
CA MET A 20 6.80 2.79 3.08
C MET A 20 5.84 3.20 4.18
N GLN A 21 6.31 3.26 5.43
CA GLN A 21 5.53 3.75 6.56
C GLN A 21 5.11 5.22 6.37
N SER A 22 6.02 6.06 5.86
CA SER A 22 5.76 7.48 5.61
C SER A 22 4.73 7.72 4.49
N LEU A 23 4.62 6.82 3.51
CA LEU A 23 3.65 6.94 2.42
C LEU A 23 2.20 6.84 2.92
N VAL A 24 1.97 6.08 3.99
CA VAL A 24 0.63 5.80 4.51
C VAL A 24 0.37 6.36 5.91
N GLN A 25 1.32 7.09 6.49
CA GLN A 25 1.20 7.67 7.84
C GLN A 25 0.05 8.69 8.01
N HIS A 26 -0.51 9.17 6.90
CA HIS A 26 -1.64 10.10 6.90
C HIS A 26 -3.00 9.38 7.02
N LEU A 27 -3.01 8.05 6.93
CA LEU A 27 -4.21 7.24 7.11
C LEU A 27 -4.45 7.04 8.61
N ASP A 28 -5.56 7.57 9.13
CA ASP A 28 -5.95 7.40 10.53
C ASP A 28 -6.50 5.99 10.85
N THR A 29 -6.47 5.08 9.88
CA THR A 29 -7.05 3.72 9.91
C THR A 29 -6.03 2.63 10.15
N ILE A 30 -4.75 2.88 9.87
CA ILE A 30 -3.65 1.95 10.10
C ILE A 30 -2.51 2.60 10.86
N GLU A 31 -1.89 1.80 11.71
CA GLU A 31 -0.91 2.32 12.64
C GLU A 31 0.48 2.17 12.02
N THR A 32 1.22 3.27 12.03
CA THR A 32 2.55 3.35 11.41
C THR A 32 3.61 3.68 12.46
N GLN A 33 4.87 3.39 12.12
CA GLN A 33 6.01 3.71 12.98
C GLN A 33 6.75 4.93 12.41
N ALA A 34 6.69 6.06 13.13
CA ALA A 34 7.38 7.28 12.72
C ALA A 34 8.87 7.02 12.44
N TYR A 35 9.42 7.71 11.43
CA TYR A 35 10.80 7.57 10.98
C TYR A 35 11.59 8.85 11.20
N ARG A 36 12.79 8.72 11.79
CA ARG A 36 13.79 9.80 11.81
C ARG A 36 15.19 9.23 11.59
N PRO A 37 15.94 9.68 10.56
CA PRO A 37 17.33 9.26 10.38
C PRO A 37 18.20 9.84 11.50
N ALA A 38 19.23 9.10 11.89
CA ALA A 38 20.18 9.51 12.91
C ALA A 38 21.59 9.01 12.59
N ILE A 39 22.59 9.77 12.98
CA ILE A 39 23.99 9.32 12.97
C ILE A 39 24.33 8.84 14.37
N LEU A 40 24.71 7.56 14.49
CA LEU A 40 25.05 6.97 15.78
C LEU A 40 26.53 7.17 16.09
N PHE A 41 26.82 7.61 17.32
CA PHE A 41 28.16 7.55 17.89
C PHE A 41 28.14 6.72 19.16
N ILE A 42 29.09 5.79 19.31
CA ILE A 42 29.28 5.01 20.55
C ILE A 42 30.70 5.30 21.05
N ASN A 43 30.82 5.83 22.27
CA ASN A 43 32.09 6.23 22.87
C ASN A 43 32.92 7.20 22.00
N GLY A 44 32.26 8.07 21.24
CA GLY A 44 32.89 9.03 20.33
C GLY A 44 33.30 8.44 18.97
N GLU A 45 33.13 7.14 18.75
CA GLU A 45 33.35 6.49 17.46
C GLU A 45 32.08 6.59 16.59
N TYR A 46 32.24 6.84 15.29
CA TYR A 46 31.12 6.84 14.32
C TYR A 46 30.63 5.40 14.08
N TRP A 47 29.32 5.19 14.16
CA TRP A 47 28.64 3.90 13.96
C TRP A 47 27.67 3.89 12.78
N GLY A 48 27.69 4.92 11.93
CA GLY A 48 26.88 4.93 10.72
C GLY A 48 25.47 5.45 10.92
N ILE A 49 24.81 5.65 9.77
CA ILE A 49 23.38 5.91 9.65
C ILE A 49 22.55 4.80 10.32
N HIS A 50 21.64 5.22 11.18
CA HIS A 50 20.57 4.44 11.81
C HIS A 50 19.26 5.22 11.68
N ASN A 51 18.14 4.64 12.12
CA ASN A 51 16.88 5.37 12.26
C ASN A 51 16.24 5.14 13.62
N ILE A 52 15.69 6.22 14.18
CA ILE A 52 14.91 6.21 15.42
C ILE A 52 13.46 5.97 15.00
N ARG A 53 12.85 4.93 15.56
CA ARG A 53 11.46 4.54 15.30
C ARG A 53 10.65 4.44 16.58
N GLU A 54 9.35 4.48 16.42
CA GLU A 54 8.42 4.10 17.48
C GLU A 54 8.40 2.59 17.66
N ARG A 55 7.97 2.12 18.84
CA ARG A 55 7.78 0.70 19.12
C ARG A 55 6.28 0.51 19.30
N PHE A 56 5.67 -0.46 18.63
CA PHE A 56 4.29 -0.83 18.95
C PHE A 56 4.26 -1.61 20.25
N ASP A 57 4.04 -0.89 21.33
CA ASP A 57 3.84 -1.38 22.69
C ASP A 57 2.73 -0.54 23.34
N VAL A 58 2.45 -0.80 24.61
CA VAL A 58 1.44 -0.05 25.37
C VAL A 58 1.74 1.45 25.36
N ASP A 59 3.01 1.85 25.47
CA ASP A 59 3.40 3.26 25.50
C ASP A 59 3.06 3.96 24.19
N TYR A 60 3.16 3.29 23.04
CA TYR A 60 2.69 3.85 21.76
C TYR A 60 1.21 4.26 21.84
N PHE A 61 0.35 3.34 22.27
CA PHE A 61 -1.09 3.59 22.33
C PHE A 61 -1.46 4.61 23.40
N THR A 62 -0.79 4.61 24.55
CA THR A 62 -0.98 5.65 25.58
C THR A 62 -0.55 7.02 25.05
N ASN A 63 0.55 7.13 24.31
CA ASN A 63 1.05 8.43 23.84
C ASN A 63 0.26 8.98 22.64
N HIS A 64 -0.20 8.12 21.72
CA HIS A 64 -0.93 8.55 20.52
C HIS A 64 -2.42 8.75 20.78
N TYR A 65 -3.03 7.91 21.61
CA TYR A 65 -4.48 7.87 21.79
C TYR A 65 -4.93 8.15 23.23
N GLY A 66 -4.02 8.25 24.19
CA GLY A 66 -4.38 8.45 25.60
C GLY A 66 -5.03 7.23 26.26
N LEU A 67 -4.88 6.04 25.67
CA LEU A 67 -5.53 4.81 26.13
C LEU A 67 -4.88 4.29 27.42
N ALA A 68 -5.73 3.82 28.34
CA ALA A 68 -5.28 3.10 29.52
C ALA A 68 -4.71 1.73 29.12
N ALA A 69 -3.62 1.32 29.76
CA ALA A 69 -2.92 0.08 29.46
C ALA A 69 -3.86 -1.14 29.57
N GLU A 70 -4.69 -1.17 30.61
CA GLU A 70 -5.67 -2.23 30.88
C GLU A 70 -6.78 -2.34 29.82
N SER A 71 -7.03 -1.29 29.03
CA SER A 71 -8.04 -1.32 27.97
C SER A 71 -7.57 -2.04 26.71
N LEU A 72 -6.26 -2.24 26.57
CA LEU A 72 -5.59 -2.62 25.33
C LEU A 72 -5.38 -4.14 25.23
N THR A 73 -5.72 -4.70 24.08
CA THR A 73 -5.24 -6.02 23.65
C THR A 73 -4.45 -5.87 22.35
N ILE A 74 -3.26 -6.48 22.30
CA ILE A 74 -2.42 -6.57 21.11
C ILE A 74 -2.21 -8.05 20.77
N LEU A 75 -2.50 -8.40 19.52
CA LEU A 75 -2.26 -9.72 18.95
C LEU A 75 -1.23 -9.64 17.84
N GLY A 76 -0.38 -10.66 17.75
CA GLY A 76 0.63 -10.82 16.69
C GLY A 76 0.42 -12.12 15.92
N LYS A 77 0.87 -12.16 14.65
CA LYS A 77 0.88 -13.37 13.81
C LYS A 77 -0.47 -14.12 13.86
N ASN A 78 -0.43 -15.41 14.16
CA ASN A 78 -1.60 -16.28 14.30
C ASN A 78 -2.29 -16.13 15.67
N ALA A 79 -2.80 -14.93 15.96
CA ALA A 79 -3.47 -14.58 17.22
C ALA A 79 -2.64 -14.91 18.47
N LEU A 80 -1.33 -14.68 18.41
CA LEU A 80 -0.45 -14.71 19.57
C LEU A 80 -0.82 -13.53 20.48
N LEU A 81 -1.11 -13.78 21.75
CA LEU A 81 -1.36 -12.71 22.72
C LEU A 81 -0.04 -12.07 23.12
N GLU A 82 0.24 -10.91 22.54
CA GLU A 82 1.42 -10.11 22.88
C GLU A 82 1.17 -9.28 24.15
N TYR A 83 -0.06 -8.77 24.31
CA TYR A 83 -0.48 -7.99 25.47
C TYR A 83 -2.01 -8.00 25.65
N GLY A 84 -2.49 -7.88 26.90
CA GLY A 84 -3.89 -7.61 27.20
C GLY A 84 -4.75 -8.85 27.49
N SER A 85 -6.03 -8.76 27.14
CA SER A 85 -7.05 -9.76 27.51
C SER A 85 -7.02 -11.02 26.63
N SER A 86 -6.98 -12.19 27.28
CA SER A 86 -7.20 -13.48 26.64
C SER A 86 -8.64 -13.68 26.15
N GLU A 87 -9.63 -13.02 26.76
CA GLU A 87 -11.03 -13.12 26.33
C GLU A 87 -11.22 -12.48 24.96
N HIS A 88 -10.66 -11.28 24.74
CA HIS A 88 -10.66 -10.63 23.43
C HIS A 88 -9.96 -11.51 22.35
N ARG A 89 -8.90 -12.22 22.72
CA ARG A 89 -8.24 -13.17 21.81
C ARG A 89 -9.17 -14.32 21.43
N GLU A 90 -9.88 -14.92 22.39
CA GLU A 90 -10.82 -16.00 22.10
C GLU A 90 -12.00 -15.50 21.25
N GLU A 91 -12.49 -14.26 21.45
CA GLU A 91 -13.48 -13.63 20.57
C GLU A 91 -12.98 -13.53 19.12
N TYR A 92 -11.75 -13.05 18.92
CA TYR A 92 -11.14 -12.96 17.59
C TYR A 92 -11.00 -14.34 16.92
N LEU A 93 -10.53 -15.35 17.66
CA LEU A 93 -10.41 -16.71 17.15
C LEU A 93 -11.78 -17.29 16.79
N ALA A 94 -12.80 -17.08 17.63
CA ALA A 94 -14.16 -17.53 17.34
C ALA A 94 -14.73 -16.89 16.07
N LEU A 95 -14.52 -15.58 15.87
CA LEU A 95 -14.91 -14.89 14.64
C LEU A 95 -14.18 -15.48 13.42
N ARG A 96 -12.85 -15.61 13.49
CA ARG A 96 -12.05 -16.14 12.38
C ARG A 96 -12.44 -17.56 12.03
N ASP A 97 -12.62 -18.43 13.02
CA ASP A 97 -13.03 -19.83 12.83
C ASP A 97 -14.46 -19.94 12.29
N TYR A 98 -15.33 -19.00 12.65
CA TYR A 98 -16.68 -18.91 12.08
C TYR A 98 -16.63 -18.52 10.61
N VAL A 99 -15.89 -17.47 10.25
CA VAL A 99 -15.72 -16.99 8.86
C VAL A 99 -15.03 -18.04 7.99
N ALA A 100 -14.01 -18.74 8.51
CA ALA A 100 -13.29 -19.79 7.79
C ALA A 100 -14.21 -20.90 7.25
N LYS A 101 -15.29 -21.20 7.98
CA LYS A 101 -16.28 -22.24 7.64
C LYS A 101 -17.35 -21.75 6.65
N GLN A 102 -17.37 -20.46 6.32
CA GLN A 102 -18.33 -19.90 5.38
C GLN A 102 -17.75 -20.02 3.96
N PRO A 103 -18.46 -20.66 3.01
CA PRO A 103 -18.03 -20.70 1.62
C PRO A 103 -18.20 -19.34 0.92
N VAL A 104 -19.15 -18.53 1.38
CA VAL A 104 -19.46 -17.17 0.89
C VAL A 104 -19.78 -16.29 2.09
N VAL A 105 -19.28 -15.06 2.09
CA VAL A 105 -19.62 -14.03 3.07
C VAL A 105 -20.88 -13.29 2.61
N THR A 106 -22.01 -13.61 3.21
CA THR A 106 -23.28 -12.88 3.01
C THR A 106 -23.25 -11.54 3.74
N ASP A 107 -24.21 -10.65 3.44
CA ASP A 107 -24.33 -9.34 4.09
C ASP A 107 -24.40 -9.45 5.62
N ASP A 108 -25.14 -10.41 6.17
CA ASP A 108 -25.20 -10.64 7.63
C ASP A 108 -23.83 -11.00 8.22
N ILE A 109 -23.05 -11.83 7.51
CA ILE A 109 -21.69 -12.20 7.95
C ILE A 109 -20.75 -11.00 7.79
N TYR A 110 -20.88 -10.24 6.71
CA TYR A 110 -20.12 -9.01 6.48
C TYR A 110 -20.36 -8.00 7.61
N GLN A 111 -21.61 -7.77 7.99
CA GLN A 111 -21.98 -6.89 9.12
C GLN A 111 -21.49 -7.43 10.47
N LEU A 112 -21.51 -8.76 10.67
CA LEU A 112 -20.91 -9.38 11.86
C LEU A 112 -19.40 -9.12 11.92
N VAL A 113 -18.69 -9.28 10.80
CA VAL A 113 -17.26 -8.99 10.71
C VAL A 113 -17.01 -7.50 10.98
N ASP A 114 -17.73 -6.60 10.32
CA ASP A 114 -17.57 -5.14 10.52
C ASP A 114 -17.87 -4.72 11.96
N SER A 115 -18.76 -5.42 12.68
CA SER A 115 -19.02 -5.12 14.09
C SER A 115 -17.82 -5.38 15.03
N GLN A 116 -16.85 -6.21 14.60
CA GLN A 116 -15.70 -6.62 15.41
C GLN A 116 -14.36 -6.18 14.81
N ILE A 117 -14.31 -5.92 13.52
CA ILE A 117 -13.12 -5.60 12.74
C ILE A 117 -13.37 -4.27 12.05
N ASN A 118 -12.45 -3.31 12.19
CA ASN A 118 -12.50 -2.11 11.37
C ASN A 118 -12.10 -2.51 9.94
N LEU A 119 -13.08 -2.66 9.05
CA LEU A 119 -12.84 -3.11 7.68
C LEU A 119 -12.00 -2.12 6.87
N GLN A 120 -12.03 -0.82 7.17
CA GLN A 120 -11.14 0.13 6.49
C GLN A 120 -9.69 -0.09 6.89
N SER A 121 -9.41 -0.31 8.18
CA SER A 121 -8.07 -0.65 8.67
C SER A 121 -7.51 -1.89 7.96
N LEU A 122 -8.35 -2.92 7.79
CA LEU A 122 -7.97 -4.11 7.04
C LEU A 122 -7.69 -3.79 5.57
N ILE A 123 -8.60 -3.06 4.90
CA ILE A 123 -8.47 -2.70 3.48
C ILE A 123 -7.24 -1.85 3.22
N ASP A 124 -6.97 -0.85 4.05
CA ASP A 124 -5.84 0.06 3.88
C ASP A 124 -4.52 -0.65 4.14
N LEU A 125 -4.47 -1.55 5.12
CA LEU A 125 -3.28 -2.39 5.35
C LEU A 125 -3.02 -3.31 4.16
N TYR A 126 -4.05 -4.04 3.70
CA TYR A 126 -3.92 -4.93 2.53
C TYR A 126 -3.54 -4.13 1.29
N GLY A 127 -4.16 -2.97 1.08
CA GLY A 127 -3.84 -2.07 -0.02
C GLY A 127 -2.39 -1.59 0.01
N ALA A 128 -1.89 -1.23 1.19
CA ALA A 128 -0.48 -0.86 1.37
C ALA A 128 0.45 -2.03 1.01
N HIS A 129 0.25 -3.23 1.55
CA HIS A 129 1.09 -4.39 1.22
C HIS A 129 0.99 -4.79 -0.27
N ILE A 130 -0.20 -4.70 -0.86
CA ILE A 130 -0.43 -4.97 -2.29
C ILE A 130 0.36 -3.98 -3.14
N TYR A 131 0.29 -2.69 -2.86
CA TYR A 131 1.06 -1.69 -3.59
C TYR A 131 2.56 -1.90 -3.36
N PHE A 132 3.01 -2.07 -2.11
CA PHE A 132 4.42 -2.24 -1.76
C PHE A 132 5.05 -3.51 -2.35
N GLY A 133 4.25 -4.51 -2.71
CA GLY A 133 4.79 -5.79 -3.16
C GLY A 133 5.58 -6.49 -2.05
N ASN A 134 5.13 -6.38 -0.79
CA ASN A 134 5.87 -6.92 0.35
C ASN A 134 5.75 -8.45 0.38
N VAL A 135 6.88 -9.12 0.21
CA VAL A 135 6.95 -10.59 0.09
C VAL A 135 6.94 -11.27 1.45
N ASP A 136 7.34 -10.59 2.53
CA ASP A 136 7.35 -11.18 3.88
C ASP A 136 5.99 -11.03 4.61
N TRP A 137 4.91 -10.95 3.84
CA TRP A 137 3.53 -10.81 4.31
C TRP A 137 2.59 -11.54 3.32
N PRO A 138 1.48 -12.17 3.75
CA PRO A 138 0.89 -12.18 5.09
C PRO A 138 1.32 -13.36 5.99
N GLN A 139 2.32 -14.16 5.61
CA GLN A 139 2.81 -15.23 6.48
C GLN A 139 3.52 -14.74 7.75
N ASN A 140 3.94 -13.47 7.76
CA ASN A 140 4.71 -12.84 8.81
C ASN A 140 4.34 -11.35 8.89
N ASN A 141 4.93 -10.63 9.85
CA ASN A 141 4.77 -9.18 10.03
C ASN A 141 3.29 -8.74 10.16
N ILE A 142 2.52 -9.53 10.92
CA ILE A 142 1.14 -9.22 11.27
C ILE A 142 1.08 -8.82 12.74
N ALA A 143 0.50 -7.66 13.02
CA ALA A 143 -0.01 -7.32 14.34
C ALA A 143 -1.31 -6.51 14.22
N TYR A 144 -2.15 -6.64 15.23
CA TYR A 144 -3.43 -5.98 15.32
C TYR A 144 -3.79 -5.73 16.79
N TRP A 145 -4.58 -4.70 17.03
CA TRP A 145 -4.91 -4.22 18.35
C TRP A 145 -6.40 -3.92 18.47
N LYS A 146 -6.91 -3.95 19.71
CA LYS A 146 -8.28 -3.59 20.07
C LYS A 146 -8.24 -2.88 21.43
N SER A 147 -9.04 -1.85 21.59
CA SER A 147 -9.32 -1.25 22.90
C SER A 147 -10.80 -0.89 23.03
N GLN A 148 -11.36 -1.15 24.21
CA GLN A 148 -12.72 -0.77 24.58
C GLN A 148 -12.88 0.74 24.85
N GLU A 149 -11.77 1.46 25.07
CA GLU A 149 -11.75 2.92 25.20
C GLU A 149 -11.65 3.63 23.82
N ALA A 150 -11.40 2.87 22.77
CA ALA A 150 -11.42 3.33 21.37
C ALA A 150 -12.70 2.85 20.66
N GLU A 151 -12.60 2.33 19.44
CA GLU A 151 -13.75 1.83 18.66
C GLU A 151 -14.27 0.46 19.13
N GLY A 152 -13.53 -0.27 19.97
CA GLY A 152 -13.86 -1.65 20.34
C GLY A 152 -13.70 -2.67 19.19
N LYS A 153 -13.21 -2.25 18.02
CA LYS A 153 -12.92 -3.10 16.86
C LYS A 153 -11.42 -3.38 16.73
N TRP A 154 -11.08 -4.50 16.09
CA TRP A 154 -9.71 -4.81 15.71
C TRP A 154 -9.23 -3.91 14.57
N ARG A 155 -8.00 -3.39 14.72
CA ARG A 155 -7.27 -2.55 13.76
C ARG A 155 -5.85 -3.08 13.57
N TRP A 156 -5.24 -2.83 12.41
CA TRP A 156 -3.95 -3.40 12.05
C TRP A 156 -2.80 -2.41 12.18
N LEU A 157 -1.62 -2.98 12.49
CA LEU A 157 -0.34 -2.29 12.62
C LEU A 157 0.51 -2.63 11.41
N LEU A 158 0.99 -1.62 10.68
CA LEU A 158 1.92 -1.83 9.57
C LEU A 158 3.30 -2.20 10.14
N LEU A 159 3.69 -3.45 9.98
CA LEU A 159 4.98 -3.96 10.46
C LEU A 159 5.92 -4.28 9.31
N ASP A 160 7.21 -4.04 9.59
CA ASP A 160 8.37 -4.50 8.83
C ASP A 160 8.15 -4.69 7.33
N THR A 161 8.26 -3.57 6.62
CA THR A 161 7.99 -3.52 5.19
C THR A 161 9.26 -3.63 4.35
N ASP A 162 10.42 -3.89 4.96
CA ASP A 162 11.72 -3.81 4.28
C ASP A 162 11.88 -4.78 3.09
N HIS A 163 11.04 -5.80 2.94
CA HIS A 163 10.96 -6.67 1.74
C HIS A 163 10.06 -6.16 0.60
N GLY A 164 9.51 -4.94 0.71
CA GLY A 164 8.75 -4.28 -0.35
C GLY A 164 9.59 -3.41 -1.31
N PHE A 165 8.92 -2.76 -2.25
CA PHE A 165 9.48 -1.83 -3.24
C PHE A 165 10.59 -2.45 -4.09
N ALA A 166 10.37 -3.69 -4.54
CA ALA A 166 11.32 -4.46 -5.33
C ALA A 166 12.72 -4.55 -4.67
N ARG A 167 12.78 -4.84 -3.37
CA ARG A 167 14.07 -5.09 -2.70
C ARG A 167 14.90 -6.13 -3.48
N HIS A 168 16.17 -5.84 -3.75
CA HIS A 168 17.07 -6.79 -4.43
C HIS A 168 17.23 -8.09 -3.61
N GLY A 169 17.51 -9.21 -4.26
CA GLY A 169 17.67 -10.51 -3.60
C GLY A 169 16.34 -11.17 -3.25
N GLU A 170 15.92 -12.11 -4.09
CA GLU A 170 14.71 -12.89 -3.86
C GLU A 170 14.83 -13.72 -2.59
N LEU A 171 13.75 -13.81 -1.80
CA LEU A 171 13.70 -14.76 -0.69
C LEU A 171 13.88 -16.17 -1.27
N LEU A 172 14.86 -16.93 -0.76
CA LEU A 172 15.22 -18.27 -1.28
C LEU A 172 14.02 -19.21 -1.47
N LEU A 173 12.95 -19.03 -0.69
CA LEU A 173 11.73 -19.84 -0.73
C LEU A 173 10.70 -19.40 -1.76
N GLY A 174 10.76 -18.15 -2.24
CA GLY A 174 9.91 -17.62 -3.34
C GLY A 174 10.48 -17.89 -4.73
N ASN A 175 11.59 -18.64 -4.83
CA ASN A 175 12.30 -18.93 -6.07
C ASN A 175 11.93 -20.27 -6.69
N THR A 176 10.87 -20.91 -6.22
CA THR A 176 10.32 -22.06 -6.93
C THR A 176 9.64 -21.56 -8.21
N GLU A 177 9.80 -22.33 -9.29
CA GLU A 177 9.15 -22.01 -10.57
C GLU A 177 7.63 -21.94 -10.40
N ASP A 178 7.04 -22.83 -9.60
CA ASP A 178 5.62 -22.86 -9.26
C ASP A 178 5.13 -21.55 -8.60
N PHE A 179 5.90 -21.00 -7.66
CA PHE A 179 5.53 -19.73 -7.01
C PHE A 179 5.53 -18.60 -8.03
N ARG A 180 6.58 -18.51 -8.84
CA ARG A 180 6.76 -17.44 -9.83
C ARG A 180 5.70 -17.50 -10.92
N LEU A 181 5.34 -18.70 -11.37
CA LEU A 181 4.25 -18.93 -12.32
C LEU A 181 2.90 -18.43 -11.78
N LYS A 182 2.67 -18.56 -10.46
CA LYS A 182 1.41 -18.18 -9.83
C LYS A 182 1.34 -16.71 -9.43
N TYR A 183 2.43 -16.14 -8.90
CA TYR A 183 2.43 -14.83 -8.26
C TYR A 183 3.42 -13.83 -8.86
N GLY A 184 4.25 -14.23 -9.82
CA GLY A 184 5.33 -13.39 -10.34
C GLY A 184 6.60 -13.40 -9.47
N PRO A 185 7.68 -12.76 -9.96
CA PRO A 185 8.93 -12.60 -9.22
C PRO A 185 8.75 -11.77 -7.97
N THR A 186 9.24 -12.27 -6.83
CA THR A 186 9.14 -11.60 -5.52
C THR A 186 9.81 -10.22 -5.47
N SER A 187 10.80 -9.97 -6.33
CA SER A 187 11.46 -8.66 -6.44
C SER A 187 11.02 -7.86 -7.67
N GLY A 188 9.98 -8.32 -8.38
CA GLY A 188 9.48 -7.73 -9.62
C GLY A 188 8.38 -6.69 -9.43
N LEU A 189 8.20 -5.88 -10.46
CA LEU A 189 7.09 -4.92 -10.55
C LEU A 189 5.73 -5.60 -10.65
N ASP A 190 5.72 -6.85 -11.13
CA ASP A 190 4.57 -7.71 -11.39
C ASP A 190 4.31 -8.73 -10.29
N PHE A 191 4.95 -8.62 -9.11
CA PHE A 191 4.61 -9.48 -7.98
C PHE A 191 3.14 -9.26 -7.58
N ASN A 192 2.30 -10.27 -7.79
CA ASN A 192 0.87 -10.22 -7.57
C ASN A 192 0.53 -10.56 -6.11
N THR A 193 0.80 -9.57 -5.24
CA THR A 193 0.51 -9.65 -3.80
C THR A 193 -1.00 -9.79 -3.52
N LEU A 194 -1.88 -9.29 -4.41
CA LEU A 194 -3.33 -9.48 -4.29
C LEU A 194 -3.68 -10.97 -4.39
N ALA A 195 -3.20 -11.65 -5.43
CA ALA A 195 -3.39 -13.08 -5.59
C ALA A 195 -2.75 -13.89 -4.45
N TRP A 196 -1.56 -13.47 -4.00
CA TRP A 196 -0.86 -14.08 -2.87
C TRP A 196 -1.64 -14.03 -1.56
N ALA A 197 -2.14 -12.85 -1.19
CA ALA A 197 -2.91 -12.64 0.04
C ALA A 197 -4.35 -13.15 -0.07
N GLY A 198 -4.90 -13.19 -1.28
CA GLY A 198 -6.23 -13.69 -1.60
C GLY A 198 -6.32 -15.20 -1.81
N ASP A 199 -5.22 -15.95 -1.80
CA ASP A 199 -5.23 -17.41 -1.98
C ASP A 199 -5.81 -18.12 -0.75
N ALA A 200 -6.45 -19.28 -0.94
CA ALA A 200 -7.08 -20.00 0.17
C ALA A 200 -6.05 -20.52 1.20
N VAL A 201 -4.90 -21.00 0.72
CA VAL A 201 -3.80 -21.54 1.54
C VAL A 201 -2.56 -20.71 1.26
N ASN A 202 -1.93 -20.18 2.30
CA ASN A 202 -0.66 -19.48 2.14
C ASN A 202 0.42 -20.47 1.71
N TYR A 203 1.09 -20.19 0.58
CA TYR A 203 2.04 -21.12 -0.03
C TYR A 203 3.25 -21.43 0.89
N PHE A 204 3.73 -20.46 1.67
CA PHE A 204 4.90 -20.66 2.53
C PHE A 204 4.57 -21.40 3.82
N LEU A 205 3.43 -21.08 4.45
CA LEU A 205 3.02 -21.76 5.68
C LEU A 205 2.31 -23.09 5.44
N MET A 206 1.79 -23.30 4.22
CA MET A 206 0.87 -24.40 3.90
C MET A 206 -0.34 -24.42 4.84
N ASP A 207 -0.85 -23.22 5.17
CA ASP A 207 -1.93 -23.01 6.13
C ASP A 207 -2.84 -21.85 5.68
N GLU A 208 -4.12 -21.89 6.04
CA GLU A 208 -5.13 -20.91 5.64
C GLU A 208 -5.13 -19.66 6.52
N TRP A 209 -4.69 -19.78 7.79
CA TRP A 209 -4.93 -18.75 8.81
C TRP A 209 -4.52 -17.31 8.44
N PRO A 210 -3.41 -17.01 7.72
CA PRO A 210 -3.03 -15.63 7.45
C PRO A 210 -3.89 -15.01 6.33
N ASN A 211 -4.45 -15.84 5.45
CA ASN A 211 -5.22 -15.39 4.29
C ASN A 211 -6.73 -15.46 4.55
N VAL A 212 -7.17 -16.31 5.48
CA VAL A 212 -8.57 -16.75 5.59
C VAL A 212 -9.58 -15.60 5.65
N LEU A 213 -9.32 -14.56 6.44
CA LEU A 213 -10.26 -13.45 6.57
C LEU A 213 -10.42 -12.70 5.25
N PHE A 214 -9.31 -12.33 4.61
CA PHE A 214 -9.33 -11.60 3.34
C PHE A 214 -9.85 -12.46 2.19
N ASN A 215 -9.40 -13.71 2.07
CA ASN A 215 -9.89 -14.64 1.06
C ASN A 215 -11.41 -14.82 1.14
N ARG A 216 -11.98 -14.94 2.35
CA ARG A 216 -13.44 -15.07 2.52
C ARG A 216 -14.16 -13.76 2.24
N LEU A 217 -13.63 -12.62 2.70
CA LEU A 217 -14.23 -11.31 2.43
C LEU A 217 -14.28 -10.97 0.93
N LEU A 218 -13.33 -11.45 0.13
CA LEU A 218 -13.35 -11.31 -1.33
C LEU A 218 -14.55 -12.00 -2.03
N THR A 219 -15.35 -12.79 -1.30
CA THR A 219 -16.60 -13.38 -1.83
C THR A 219 -17.83 -12.49 -1.63
N ASN A 220 -17.66 -11.30 -1.03
CA ASN A 220 -18.71 -10.33 -0.79
C ASN A 220 -18.54 -9.09 -1.70
N ASP A 221 -19.58 -8.74 -2.45
CA ASP A 221 -19.52 -7.68 -3.46
C ASP A 221 -19.28 -6.28 -2.86
N ASP A 222 -19.81 -6.00 -1.66
CA ASP A 222 -19.58 -4.72 -0.96
C ASP A 222 -18.12 -4.60 -0.53
N PHE A 223 -17.53 -5.70 -0.03
CA PHE A 223 -16.10 -5.73 0.29
C PHE A 223 -15.24 -5.51 -0.96
N VAL A 224 -15.54 -6.20 -2.06
CA VAL A 224 -14.81 -6.08 -3.33
C VAL A 224 -14.89 -4.65 -3.88
N THR A 225 -16.08 -4.04 -3.84
CA THR A 225 -16.30 -2.64 -4.25
C THR A 225 -15.47 -1.70 -3.39
N ARG A 226 -15.53 -1.84 -2.06
CA ARG A 226 -14.79 -0.98 -1.13
C ARG A 226 -13.28 -1.12 -1.26
N LEU A 227 -12.77 -2.35 -1.40
CA LEU A 227 -11.35 -2.64 -1.62
C LEU A 227 -10.86 -2.01 -2.94
N SER A 228 -11.62 -2.21 -4.02
CA SER A 228 -11.27 -1.72 -5.36
C SER A 228 -11.29 -0.19 -5.40
N ASN A 229 -12.29 0.44 -4.82
CA ASN A 229 -12.37 1.91 -4.74
C ASN A 229 -11.29 2.51 -3.85
N SER A 230 -10.99 1.90 -2.69
CA SER A 230 -9.89 2.37 -1.81
C SER A 230 -8.53 2.24 -2.52
N MET A 231 -8.31 1.16 -3.27
CA MET A 231 -7.09 1.00 -4.07
C MET A 231 -7.01 2.02 -5.21
N ALA A 232 -8.10 2.24 -5.95
CA ALA A 232 -8.14 3.22 -7.04
C ALA A 232 -7.85 4.64 -6.52
N ASP A 233 -8.48 5.03 -5.41
CA ASP A 233 -8.25 6.32 -4.75
C ASP A 233 -6.80 6.45 -4.29
N ALA A 234 -6.20 5.41 -3.70
CA ALA A 234 -4.80 5.38 -3.29
C ALA A 234 -3.84 5.59 -4.48
N LEU A 235 -4.06 4.86 -5.58
CA LEU A 235 -3.25 4.94 -6.81
C LEU A 235 -3.39 6.28 -7.53
N ASN A 236 -4.51 6.98 -7.35
CA ASN A 236 -4.73 8.33 -7.88
C ASN A 236 -4.28 9.44 -6.90
N SER A 237 -3.75 9.09 -5.71
CA SER A 237 -3.37 10.06 -4.68
C SER A 237 -1.99 9.78 -4.07
N TYR A 238 -1.92 9.15 -2.91
CA TYR A 238 -0.69 8.98 -2.15
C TYR A 238 0.24 7.88 -2.72
N PHE A 239 -0.28 7.01 -3.60
CA PHE A 239 0.51 6.09 -4.41
C PHE A 239 0.69 6.55 -5.87
N ALA A 240 0.23 7.75 -6.21
CA ALA A 240 0.54 8.34 -7.51
C ALA A 240 2.07 8.57 -7.63
N PRO A 241 2.68 8.32 -8.81
CA PRO A 241 4.14 8.39 -8.97
C PRO A 241 4.75 9.70 -8.46
N ALA A 242 4.14 10.86 -8.77
CA ALA A 242 4.65 12.15 -8.33
C ALA A 242 4.77 12.25 -6.79
N THR A 243 3.78 11.75 -6.06
CA THR A 243 3.74 11.77 -4.59
C THR A 243 4.80 10.85 -3.99
N VAL A 244 4.90 9.63 -4.51
CA VAL A 244 5.86 8.62 -4.02
C VAL A 244 7.29 9.06 -4.30
N LEU A 245 7.57 9.59 -5.49
CA LEU A 245 8.89 10.10 -5.86
C LEU A 245 9.30 11.32 -5.02
N GLY A 246 8.38 12.25 -4.75
CA GLY A 246 8.66 13.39 -3.88
C GLY A 246 9.07 12.96 -2.46
N THR A 247 8.42 11.92 -1.93
CA THR A 247 8.77 11.35 -0.62
C THR A 247 10.13 10.64 -0.66
N LEU A 248 10.37 9.82 -1.70
CA LEU A 248 11.62 9.12 -1.91
C LEU A 248 12.81 10.09 -2.00
N ASP A 249 12.68 11.14 -2.82
CA ASP A 249 13.73 12.14 -3.04
C ASP A 249 14.05 12.91 -1.76
N THR A 250 13.02 13.27 -0.99
CA THR A 250 13.19 13.94 0.31
C THR A 250 13.99 13.07 1.29
N MET A 251 13.63 11.79 1.42
CA MET A 251 14.29 10.88 2.35
C MET A 251 15.71 10.52 1.89
N ALA A 252 15.91 10.27 0.60
CA ALA A 252 17.23 10.00 0.03
C ALA A 252 18.16 11.20 0.24
N GLN A 253 17.70 12.42 -0.04
CA GLN A 253 18.49 13.64 0.15
C GLN A 253 18.91 13.84 1.61
N ALA A 254 18.07 13.46 2.57
CA ALA A 254 18.35 13.63 4.00
C ALA A 254 19.55 12.81 4.50
N ILE A 255 19.81 11.63 3.91
CA ILE A 255 20.91 10.76 4.34
C ILE A 255 22.09 10.72 3.36
N ARG A 256 21.88 11.12 2.09
CA ARG A 256 22.88 11.07 1.01
C ARG A 256 24.28 11.57 1.41
N PRO A 257 24.46 12.69 2.15
CA PRO A 257 25.79 13.14 2.55
C PRO A 257 26.58 12.15 3.41
N GLU A 258 25.89 11.30 4.18
CA GLU A 258 26.51 10.39 5.16
C GLU A 258 26.64 8.95 4.65
N VAL A 259 26.06 8.66 3.49
CA VAL A 259 26.08 7.34 2.84
C VAL A 259 27.51 6.87 2.61
N GLY A 260 28.39 7.74 2.11
CA GLY A 260 29.80 7.43 1.88
C GLY A 260 30.52 6.97 3.15
N GLU A 261 30.36 7.71 4.24
CA GLU A 261 30.99 7.37 5.53
C GLU A 261 30.40 6.10 6.15
N HIS A 262 29.08 5.90 6.04
CA HIS A 262 28.43 4.64 6.48
C HIS A 262 29.08 3.43 5.78
N PHE A 263 29.17 3.46 4.44
CA PHE A 263 29.74 2.35 3.68
C PHE A 263 31.27 2.24 3.79
N HIS A 264 31.96 3.34 4.10
CA HIS A 264 33.38 3.28 4.46
C HIS A 264 33.60 2.46 5.73
N ARG A 265 32.75 2.66 6.76
CA ARG A 265 32.78 1.86 8.00
C ARG A 265 32.35 0.42 7.76
N TYR A 266 31.33 0.21 6.94
CA TYR A 266 30.72 -1.09 6.68
C TYR A 266 30.89 -1.52 5.21
N PRO A 267 32.11 -1.79 4.72
CA PRO A 267 32.36 -2.07 3.29
C PRO A 267 31.75 -3.40 2.81
N GLY A 268 31.34 -4.28 3.74
CA GLY A 268 30.67 -5.54 3.46
C GLY A 268 29.14 -5.46 3.48
N SER A 269 28.54 -4.30 3.77
CA SER A 269 27.08 -4.19 3.84
C SER A 269 26.45 -4.40 2.47
N LEU A 270 26.92 -3.78 1.38
CA LEU A 270 26.43 -4.07 0.02
C LEU A 270 26.73 -5.50 -0.50
N ARG A 271 27.46 -6.33 0.26
CA ARG A 271 27.86 -7.70 -0.13
C ARG A 271 26.90 -8.76 0.42
N ALA A 272 25.68 -8.75 -0.07
CA ALA A 272 24.77 -9.90 -0.10
C ALA A 272 23.75 -9.51 -1.17
N ASP A 273 23.77 -10.10 -2.37
CA ASP A 273 23.02 -11.33 -2.66
C ASP A 273 23.56 -11.98 -3.97
N GLU A 274 24.82 -12.44 -4.00
CA GLU A 274 25.49 -12.95 -5.23
C GLU A 274 24.87 -14.23 -5.86
N LYS A 275 23.82 -14.83 -5.29
CA LYS A 275 23.48 -16.23 -5.61
C LYS A 275 22.12 -16.54 -6.23
N ASN A 276 21.18 -15.59 -6.42
CA ASN A 276 19.84 -15.99 -6.90
C ASN A 276 19.06 -14.92 -7.70
N SER A 277 19.70 -14.25 -8.65
CA SER A 277 19.00 -13.34 -9.58
C SER A 277 18.73 -14.03 -10.93
N TYR A 278 17.66 -14.83 -11.01
CA TYR A 278 17.10 -15.24 -12.30
C TYR A 278 15.90 -14.35 -12.62
N PHE A 279 16.18 -13.14 -13.10
CA PHE A 279 15.16 -12.32 -13.75
C PHE A 279 14.99 -12.84 -15.18
N LEU A 280 13.84 -13.46 -15.45
CA LEU A 280 13.37 -13.69 -16.82
C LEU A 280 12.34 -12.59 -17.13
N PRO A 281 12.37 -11.99 -18.34
CA PRO A 281 11.44 -10.94 -18.72
C PRO A 281 9.99 -11.45 -18.67
N CYS A 282 9.14 -10.71 -17.96
CA CYS A 282 7.72 -11.01 -17.79
C CYS A 282 7.01 -10.92 -19.15
N THR A 283 6.42 -12.02 -19.59
CA THR A 283 5.67 -12.12 -20.86
C THR A 283 4.48 -11.15 -20.94
N MET A 284 3.99 -10.64 -19.80
CA MET A 284 2.95 -9.61 -19.71
C MET A 284 3.40 -8.24 -20.26
N MET A 285 4.71 -7.92 -20.21
CA MET A 285 5.26 -6.69 -20.80
C MET A 285 5.20 -6.70 -22.33
N GLN A 286 5.29 -7.88 -22.94
CA GLN A 286 5.14 -8.05 -24.38
C GLN A 286 3.69 -7.76 -24.80
N GLU A 287 2.71 -8.25 -24.04
CA GLU A 287 1.28 -8.06 -24.34
C GLU A 287 0.82 -6.60 -24.13
N LEU A 288 1.32 -5.91 -23.11
CA LEU A 288 1.01 -4.49 -22.88
C LEU A 288 1.70 -3.55 -23.88
N ALA A 289 2.90 -3.91 -24.35
CA ALA A 289 3.57 -3.21 -25.44
C ALA A 289 2.86 -3.44 -26.80
N ASP A 290 2.39 -4.66 -27.05
CA ASP A 290 1.66 -5.04 -28.27
C ASP A 290 0.27 -4.38 -28.36
N GLN A 291 -0.32 -3.97 -27.23
CA GLN A 291 -1.54 -3.16 -27.16
C GLN A 291 -1.31 -1.66 -27.41
N GLY A 292 -0.08 -1.22 -27.70
CA GLY A 292 0.24 0.17 -28.04
C GLY A 292 0.16 1.15 -26.87
N ARG A 293 0.08 0.66 -25.63
CA ARG A 293 -0.01 1.49 -24.41
C ARG A 293 1.34 1.80 -23.76
N LEU A 294 2.43 1.22 -24.28
CA LEU A 294 3.80 1.50 -23.83
C LEU A 294 4.72 1.70 -25.04
N ALA A 295 5.44 2.82 -25.08
CA ALA A 295 6.45 3.06 -26.11
C ALA A 295 7.56 2.00 -25.99
N ASN A 296 7.77 1.26 -27.07
CA ASN A 296 8.57 0.04 -27.21
C ASN A 296 10.11 0.22 -27.01
N SER A 297 10.57 1.14 -26.14
CA SER A 297 11.99 1.48 -25.97
C SER A 297 12.51 1.48 -24.52
N GLN A 298 11.74 0.97 -23.57
CA GLN A 298 12.14 0.86 -22.16
C GLN A 298 11.85 -0.54 -21.58
N LEU A 299 12.05 -1.60 -22.38
CA LEU A 299 12.16 -2.97 -21.88
C LEU A 299 13.46 -3.04 -21.04
N PHE A 300 13.37 -2.60 -19.79
CA PHE A 300 14.53 -2.47 -18.91
C PHE A 300 14.89 -3.80 -18.28
N ASP A 301 16.15 -4.15 -18.51
CA ASP A 301 16.89 -5.16 -17.79
C ASP A 301 17.14 -4.67 -16.35
N LEU A 302 16.33 -5.13 -15.40
CA LEU A 302 16.55 -4.94 -13.96
C LEU A 302 17.88 -5.60 -13.49
N ASP A 303 18.61 -6.32 -14.35
CA ASP A 303 19.94 -6.90 -14.09
C ASP A 303 21.09 -5.87 -14.28
N SER A 304 20.81 -4.67 -14.81
CA SER A 304 21.84 -3.65 -15.09
C SER A 304 22.43 -2.95 -13.84
N GLY A 305 21.92 -3.26 -12.65
CA GLY A 305 22.34 -2.65 -11.38
C GLY A 305 22.99 -3.61 -10.40
N ARG A 306 23.73 -4.65 -10.86
CA ARG A 306 24.58 -5.39 -9.91
C ARG A 306 25.50 -4.39 -9.21
N PRO A 307 25.51 -4.32 -7.86
CA PRO A 307 26.43 -3.46 -7.14
C PRO A 307 27.84 -3.71 -7.69
N SER A 308 28.41 -2.69 -8.33
CA SER A 308 29.80 -2.76 -8.68
C SER A 308 30.51 -2.64 -7.34
N GLN A 309 30.96 -3.77 -6.79
CA GLN A 309 31.51 -3.95 -5.43
C GLN A 309 32.74 -3.07 -5.10
N GLN A 310 33.00 -2.06 -5.94
CA GLN A 310 34.10 -1.13 -6.01
C GLN A 310 33.65 0.32 -5.71
N ASN A 311 32.35 0.67 -5.71
CA ASN A 311 31.87 2.05 -5.48
C ASN A 311 30.53 2.17 -4.70
N PRO A 312 30.55 2.06 -3.36
CA PRO A 312 29.33 2.03 -2.52
C PRO A 312 28.33 3.19 -2.69
N PRO A 313 28.75 4.46 -2.84
CA PRO A 313 27.82 5.54 -3.14
C PRO A 313 27.05 5.32 -4.46
N ALA A 314 27.70 4.77 -5.49
CA ALA A 314 27.04 4.50 -6.77
C ALA A 314 26.03 3.35 -6.65
N ASP A 315 26.35 2.31 -5.87
CA ASP A 315 25.45 1.18 -5.64
C ASP A 315 24.21 1.62 -4.83
N TRP A 316 24.38 2.52 -3.86
CA TRP A 316 23.25 3.11 -3.13
C TRP A 316 22.34 3.93 -4.06
N GLU A 317 22.89 4.78 -4.92
CA GLU A 317 22.09 5.54 -5.90
C GLU A 317 21.36 4.60 -6.88
N ALA A 318 21.97 3.47 -7.26
CA ALA A 318 21.30 2.46 -8.09
C ALA A 318 20.08 1.83 -7.38
N GLU A 319 20.17 1.60 -6.07
CA GLU A 319 19.02 1.12 -5.28
C GLU A 319 17.92 2.18 -5.18
N ILE A 320 18.28 3.47 -5.02
CA ILE A 320 17.29 4.56 -5.05
C ILE A 320 16.61 4.62 -6.42
N GLU A 321 17.36 4.46 -7.51
CA GLU A 321 16.79 4.44 -8.85
C GLU A 321 15.85 3.23 -9.06
N LYS A 322 16.17 2.08 -8.48
CA LYS A 322 15.26 0.93 -8.50
C LYS A 322 13.93 1.23 -7.81
N MET A 323 13.96 1.87 -6.64
CA MET A 323 12.75 2.31 -5.94
C MET A 323 11.96 3.35 -6.76
N ARG A 324 12.64 4.25 -7.48
CA ARG A 324 12.02 5.20 -8.41
C ARG A 324 11.28 4.49 -9.54
N GLN A 325 11.91 3.52 -10.19
CA GLN A 325 11.28 2.74 -11.26
C GLN A 325 10.08 1.95 -10.73
N PHE A 326 10.18 1.38 -9.52
CA PHE A 326 9.03 0.75 -8.87
C PHE A 326 7.86 1.71 -8.69
N ALA A 327 8.11 2.90 -8.14
CA ALA A 327 7.06 3.90 -7.93
C ALA A 327 6.36 4.34 -9.22
N ILE A 328 7.10 4.40 -10.34
CA ILE A 328 6.58 4.82 -11.64
C ILE A 328 5.65 3.75 -12.24
N TYR A 329 6.07 2.48 -12.25
CA TYR A 329 5.35 1.44 -12.99
C TYR A 329 4.39 0.61 -12.14
N ARG A 330 4.61 0.49 -10.83
CA ARG A 330 3.80 -0.36 -9.94
C ARG A 330 2.30 -0.06 -10.00
N PRO A 331 1.82 1.19 -10.09
CA PRO A 331 0.39 1.47 -10.19
C PRO A 331 -0.32 0.70 -11.31
N ASP A 332 0.30 0.59 -12.48
CA ASP A 332 -0.31 -0.09 -13.64
C ASP A 332 -0.34 -1.60 -13.46
N TYR A 333 0.69 -2.18 -12.86
CA TYR A 333 0.69 -3.60 -12.48
C TYR A 333 -0.39 -3.90 -11.45
N VAL A 334 -0.55 -3.06 -10.42
CA VAL A 334 -1.60 -3.24 -9.41
C VAL A 334 -2.98 -3.17 -10.07
N ARG A 335 -3.23 -2.21 -10.97
CA ARG A 335 -4.48 -2.15 -11.73
C ARG A 335 -4.71 -3.42 -12.55
N GLY A 336 -3.69 -3.88 -13.28
CA GLY A 336 -3.75 -5.12 -14.05
C GLY A 336 -4.04 -6.35 -13.18
N HIS A 337 -3.46 -6.43 -11.98
CA HIS A 337 -3.74 -7.51 -11.02
C HIS A 337 -5.19 -7.50 -10.57
N PHE A 338 -5.77 -6.35 -10.22
CA PHE A 338 -7.18 -6.25 -9.85
C PHE A 338 -8.10 -6.66 -10.99
N VAL A 339 -7.86 -6.15 -12.21
CA VAL A 339 -8.63 -6.52 -13.41
C VAL A 339 -8.61 -8.02 -13.63
N SER A 340 -7.43 -8.65 -13.62
CA SER A 340 -7.31 -10.09 -13.85
C SER A 340 -7.85 -10.92 -12.69
N PHE A 341 -7.66 -10.50 -11.44
CA PHE A 341 -8.03 -11.26 -10.25
C PHE A 341 -9.54 -11.28 -10.03
N LEU A 342 -10.21 -10.15 -10.27
CA LEU A 342 -11.66 -10.00 -10.11
C LEU A 342 -12.44 -10.28 -11.42
N GLY A 343 -11.76 -10.41 -12.56
CA GLY A 343 -12.39 -10.65 -13.86
C GLY A 343 -13.13 -9.43 -14.41
N LEU A 344 -12.60 -8.23 -14.18
CA LEU A 344 -13.20 -6.97 -14.62
C LEU A 344 -12.96 -6.71 -16.11
N SER A 345 -13.82 -5.90 -16.73
CA SER A 345 -13.73 -5.54 -18.15
C SER A 345 -12.48 -4.70 -18.47
N GLY A 346 -11.93 -3.99 -17.47
CA GLY A 346 -10.71 -3.22 -17.61
C GLY A 346 -10.63 -2.04 -16.64
N ILE A 347 -10.00 -0.97 -17.11
CA ILE A 347 -9.90 0.33 -16.43
C ILE A 347 -10.39 1.42 -17.37
N ALA A 348 -10.83 2.53 -16.80
CA ALA A 348 -11.28 3.72 -17.53
C ALA A 348 -10.72 4.99 -16.88
N GLU A 349 -10.48 6.01 -17.70
CA GLU A 349 -10.11 7.34 -17.23
C GLU A 349 -11.37 8.15 -16.87
N LEU A 350 -11.38 8.70 -15.66
CA LEU A 350 -12.35 9.71 -15.24
C LEU A 350 -11.68 11.08 -15.26
N THR A 351 -12.21 11.98 -16.07
CA THR A 351 -11.79 13.39 -16.12
C THR A 351 -12.85 14.25 -15.45
N VAL A 352 -12.47 14.99 -14.43
CA VAL A 352 -13.33 15.96 -13.73
C VAL A 352 -12.87 17.36 -14.07
N GLU A 353 -13.68 18.06 -14.87
CA GLU A 353 -13.46 19.47 -15.15
C GLU A 353 -14.13 20.31 -14.06
N LEU A 354 -13.37 21.15 -13.34
CA LEU A 354 -13.93 21.99 -12.30
C LEU A 354 -13.26 23.36 -12.21
N ASP A 355 -14.08 24.37 -11.90
CA ASP A 355 -13.59 25.64 -11.39
C ASP A 355 -13.47 25.55 -9.85
N PRO A 356 -12.24 25.50 -9.29
CA PRO A 356 -12.03 25.33 -7.85
C PRO A 356 -12.54 26.53 -7.02
N GLN A 357 -12.84 27.67 -7.66
CA GLN A 357 -13.45 28.83 -7.01
C GLN A 357 -14.94 28.63 -6.75
N GLN A 358 -15.61 27.76 -7.52
CA GLN A 358 -17.06 27.56 -7.44
C GLN A 358 -17.42 26.35 -6.58
N GLY A 359 -16.57 25.32 -6.57
CA GLY A 359 -16.83 24.08 -5.83
C GLY A 359 -15.65 23.12 -5.84
N GLN A 360 -15.89 21.93 -5.30
CA GLN A 360 -15.00 20.78 -5.30
C GLN A 360 -15.81 19.54 -5.71
N VAL A 361 -15.10 18.47 -6.07
CA VAL A 361 -15.69 17.14 -6.28
C VAL A 361 -15.00 16.14 -5.38
N GLN A 362 -15.78 15.26 -4.77
CA GLN A 362 -15.27 14.06 -4.11
C GLN A 362 -15.59 12.87 -5.01
N ILE A 363 -14.58 12.08 -5.37
CA ILE A 363 -14.76 10.78 -6.02
C ILE A 363 -14.46 9.71 -4.99
N ASN A 364 -15.44 8.87 -4.64
CA ASN A 364 -15.34 7.93 -3.53
C ASN A 364 -14.87 8.63 -2.24
N SER A 365 -13.66 8.31 -1.76
CA SER A 365 -13.03 8.98 -0.63
C SER A 365 -12.11 10.14 -1.04
N LEU A 366 -11.66 10.16 -2.30
CA LEU A 366 -10.70 11.12 -2.83
C LEU A 366 -11.34 12.49 -3.06
N MET A 367 -10.80 13.50 -2.37
CA MET A 367 -11.10 14.90 -2.66
C MET A 367 -10.29 15.38 -3.87
N VAL A 368 -10.99 15.75 -4.94
CA VAL A 368 -10.40 16.34 -6.13
C VAL A 368 -10.29 17.86 -5.94
N ASP A 369 -9.06 18.34 -5.83
CA ASP A 369 -8.73 19.76 -5.76
C ASP A 369 -7.47 20.09 -6.56
N SER A 370 -7.07 21.37 -6.54
CA SER A 370 -5.92 21.87 -7.31
C SER A 370 -4.55 21.31 -6.91
N GLN A 371 -4.46 20.59 -5.79
CA GLN A 371 -3.25 19.93 -5.30
C GLN A 371 -3.28 18.42 -5.51
N ALA A 372 -4.43 17.85 -5.91
CA ALA A 372 -4.54 16.43 -6.19
C ALA A 372 -3.60 16.02 -7.34
N PRO A 373 -2.83 14.92 -7.20
CA PRO A 373 -2.09 14.35 -8.32
C PRO A 373 -3.04 14.09 -9.50
N GLY A 374 -2.61 14.46 -10.71
CA GLY A 374 -3.46 14.40 -11.91
C GLY A 374 -4.26 15.68 -12.19
N TYR A 375 -4.21 16.69 -11.31
CA TYR A 375 -4.82 18.00 -11.58
C TYR A 375 -3.91 18.86 -12.48
N GLN A 376 -4.41 19.28 -13.64
CA GLN A 376 -3.76 20.18 -14.58
C GLN A 376 -4.79 21.08 -15.27
N ASP A 377 -4.52 22.40 -15.32
CA ASP A 377 -5.26 23.38 -16.12
C ASP A 377 -6.79 23.35 -15.99
N GLY A 378 -7.31 23.24 -14.76
CA GLY A 378 -8.76 23.27 -14.51
C GLY A 378 -9.45 21.90 -14.59
N SER A 379 -8.68 20.84 -14.79
CA SER A 379 -9.17 19.48 -14.88
C SER A 379 -8.34 18.54 -14.01
N TRP A 380 -8.97 17.48 -13.52
CA TRP A 380 -8.31 16.37 -12.87
C TRP A 380 -8.60 15.08 -13.63
N THR A 381 -7.59 14.23 -13.82
CA THR A 381 -7.78 12.91 -14.43
C THR A 381 -7.26 11.82 -13.48
N GLY A 382 -8.09 10.80 -13.26
CA GLY A 382 -7.76 9.60 -12.49
C GLY A 382 -8.23 8.34 -13.20
N VAL A 383 -7.70 7.20 -12.79
CA VAL A 383 -8.01 5.89 -13.39
C VAL A 383 -8.81 5.05 -12.40
N TYR A 384 -9.95 4.52 -12.84
CA TYR A 384 -10.84 3.67 -12.06
C TYR A 384 -11.09 2.33 -12.76
N PHE A 385 -11.51 1.33 -11.98
CA PHE A 385 -11.87 0.02 -12.50
C PHE A 385 -13.23 0.06 -13.19
N GLN A 386 -13.35 -0.60 -14.34
CA GLN A 386 -14.66 -0.87 -14.94
C GLN A 386 -15.41 -1.92 -14.09
N ASP A 387 -16.73 -1.95 -14.22
CA ASP A 387 -17.65 -2.84 -13.48
C ASP A 387 -17.74 -2.62 -11.96
N ILE A 388 -16.88 -1.76 -11.39
CA ILE A 388 -16.96 -1.34 -9.99
C ILE A 388 -17.67 0.02 -9.92
N PRO A 389 -18.81 0.13 -9.21
CA PRO A 389 -19.47 1.42 -9.05
C PRO A 389 -18.62 2.37 -8.20
N ILE A 390 -18.51 3.62 -8.66
CA ILE A 390 -17.88 4.72 -7.93
C ILE A 390 -18.93 5.78 -7.59
N THR A 391 -18.66 6.61 -6.59
CA THR A 391 -19.51 7.77 -6.28
C THR A 391 -18.83 9.07 -6.66
N ALA A 392 -19.58 10.02 -7.21
CA ALA A 392 -19.14 11.38 -7.45
C ALA A 392 -20.05 12.36 -6.71
N ARG A 393 -19.46 13.23 -5.88
CA ARG A 393 -20.19 14.22 -5.08
C ARG A 393 -19.68 15.64 -5.32
N ALA A 394 -20.56 16.51 -5.79
CA ALA A 394 -20.30 17.93 -5.95
C ALA A 394 -20.48 18.68 -4.62
N ILE A 395 -19.49 19.49 -4.25
CA ILE A 395 -19.45 20.25 -3.00
C ILE A 395 -19.27 21.73 -3.33
N PRO A 396 -20.34 22.57 -3.27
CA PRO A 396 -20.24 23.99 -3.57
C PRO A 396 -19.35 24.75 -2.57
N ARG A 397 -18.60 25.75 -3.04
CA ARG A 397 -17.94 26.73 -2.17
C ARG A 397 -18.97 27.70 -1.56
N PRO A 398 -18.67 28.37 -0.44
CA PRO A 398 -19.52 29.43 0.11
C PRO A 398 -19.89 30.47 -0.95
N GLY A 399 -21.19 30.78 -1.06
CA GLY A 399 -21.73 31.69 -2.10
C GLY A 399 -22.11 31.02 -3.41
N TYR A 400 -21.98 29.69 -3.52
CA TYR A 400 -22.44 28.90 -4.67
C TYR A 400 -23.41 27.79 -4.25
N ALA A 401 -24.25 27.36 -5.19
CA ALA A 401 -25.13 26.21 -5.07
C ALA A 401 -24.91 25.27 -6.26
N PHE A 402 -24.97 23.97 -6.02
CA PHE A 402 -24.95 22.94 -7.05
C PHE A 402 -26.27 22.99 -7.84
N VAL A 403 -26.19 22.95 -9.17
CA VAL A 403 -27.37 23.03 -10.06
C VAL A 403 -27.48 21.86 -11.04
N GLY A 404 -26.47 21.00 -11.17
CA GLY A 404 -26.52 19.81 -12.03
C GLY A 404 -25.15 19.30 -12.43
N TRP A 405 -25.14 18.19 -13.17
CA TRP A 405 -23.94 17.62 -13.78
C TRP A 405 -24.01 17.74 -15.29
N GLU A 406 -22.88 17.97 -15.93
CA GLU A 406 -22.66 17.69 -17.35
C GLU A 406 -21.85 16.38 -17.45
N GLY A 407 -22.21 15.51 -18.41
CA GLY A 407 -21.58 14.19 -18.58
C GLY A 407 -22.21 13.05 -17.77
N LEU A 408 -23.11 13.34 -16.82
CA LEU A 408 -23.75 12.33 -15.97
C LEU A 408 -25.27 12.36 -16.06
N THR A 409 -25.89 11.20 -15.94
CA THR A 409 -27.34 11.03 -15.78
C THR A 409 -27.66 10.78 -14.31
N GLY A 410 -28.22 11.77 -13.62
CA GLY A 410 -28.58 11.64 -12.21
C GLY A 410 -29.27 12.88 -11.66
N GLN A 411 -29.96 12.74 -10.53
CA GLN A 411 -30.54 13.86 -9.78
C GLN A 411 -29.78 14.01 -8.46
N GLY A 412 -29.42 15.25 -8.13
CA GLY A 412 -28.73 15.56 -6.88
C GLY A 412 -27.22 15.76 -7.03
N ALA A 413 -26.60 16.17 -5.94
CA ALA A 413 -25.18 16.50 -5.89
C ALA A 413 -24.28 15.25 -5.80
N GLU A 414 -24.84 14.10 -5.43
CA GLU A 414 -24.13 12.83 -5.33
C GLU A 414 -24.75 11.83 -6.30
N VAL A 415 -23.92 11.17 -7.09
CA VAL A 415 -24.33 10.24 -8.13
C VAL A 415 -23.40 9.03 -8.15
N GLU A 416 -23.99 7.85 -8.33
CA GLU A 416 -23.25 6.62 -8.59
C GLU A 416 -22.94 6.51 -10.08
N ILE A 417 -21.73 6.09 -10.41
CA ILE A 417 -21.24 5.95 -11.78
C ILE A 417 -20.70 4.52 -11.93
N LEU A 418 -21.23 3.81 -12.92
CA LEU A 418 -20.63 2.56 -13.39
C LEU A 418 -19.82 2.88 -14.65
N MET A 419 -18.50 2.78 -14.57
CA MET A 419 -17.60 3.09 -15.67
C MET A 419 -17.58 1.92 -16.68
N ASP A 420 -17.93 2.18 -17.94
CA ASP A 420 -17.80 1.24 -19.07
C ASP A 420 -16.79 1.72 -20.13
N GLY A 421 -16.20 2.89 -19.91
CA GLY A 421 -15.22 3.55 -20.76
C GLY A 421 -14.83 4.91 -20.18
N ASP A 422 -13.94 5.63 -20.86
CA ASP A 422 -13.48 6.94 -20.41
C ASP A 422 -14.63 7.94 -20.31
N LEU A 423 -14.64 8.73 -19.25
CA LEU A 423 -15.74 9.61 -18.90
C LEU A 423 -15.23 11.00 -18.52
N VAL A 424 -15.88 12.04 -19.06
CA VAL A 424 -15.66 13.43 -18.66
C VAL A 424 -16.90 13.93 -17.93
N ILE A 425 -16.72 14.45 -16.72
CA ILE A 425 -17.80 15.00 -15.90
C ILE A 425 -17.48 16.43 -15.48
N ARG A 426 -18.52 17.25 -15.33
CA ARG A 426 -18.39 18.62 -14.83
C ARG A 426 -19.53 18.94 -13.86
N PRO A 427 -19.24 19.29 -12.59
CA PRO A 427 -20.26 19.82 -11.69
C PRO A 427 -20.61 21.26 -12.10
N LEU A 428 -21.90 21.55 -12.18
CA LEU A 428 -22.40 22.89 -12.47
C LEU A 428 -22.76 23.58 -11.16
N PHE A 429 -22.15 24.74 -10.92
CA PHE A 429 -22.45 25.60 -9.78
C PHE A 429 -23.02 26.93 -10.24
N ARG A 430 -23.88 27.54 -9.42
CA ARG A 430 -24.42 28.87 -9.63
C ARG A 430 -24.18 29.72 -8.39
N ARG A 431 -23.76 30.97 -8.58
CA ARG A 431 -23.66 31.94 -7.48
C ARG A 431 -25.04 32.15 -6.85
N VAL A 432 -25.09 32.09 -5.53
CA VAL A 432 -26.28 32.42 -4.73
C VAL A 432 -26.15 33.88 -4.32
N GLU A 433 -27.18 34.68 -4.58
CA GLU A 433 -27.24 36.11 -4.23
C GLU A 433 -27.39 36.34 -2.72
#